data_AF-Q7T0Q8-F1
#
_entry.id   AF-Q7T0Q8-F1
#
_cell.length_a   1.000
_cell.length_b   1.000
_cell.length_c   1.000
_cell.angle_alpha   90.00
_cell.angle_beta   90.00
_cell.angle_gamma   90.00
#
_symmetry.space_group_name_H-M   'P 1'
#
loop_
_entity.id
_entity.type
_entity.pdbx_description
1 polymer ?
#
loop_
_entity_poly.entity_id
_entity_poly.type
_entity_poly.pdbx_seq_one_letter_code
_entity_poly.pdbx_strand_id
1 'polypeptide(L)'
;MSPAFGAMEVEHYAKGVLLEPFLHQVGGHSCVLRFNDKTICKPLIQREHLFYETLPAEIRKFTPQYKGTFSLLSMEATFISTVSGILCSP
;
A
#
# COMPACT_ATOMS: atom_id res chain seq x y z
N MET A 1 -7.37 -7.30 18.89
CA MET A 1 -7.18 -5.83 18.95
C MET A 1 -5.90 -5.52 18.21
N SER A 2 -5.98 -5.11 16.94
CA SER A 2 -4.82 -4.59 16.21
C SER A 2 -5.01 -3.09 16.03
N PRO A 3 -4.31 -2.26 16.82
CA PRO A 3 -4.22 -0.83 16.55
C PRO A 3 -3.05 -0.60 15.58
N ALA A 4 -3.26 0.17 14.50
CA ALA A 4 -2.30 1.13 13.94
C ALA A 4 -2.73 1.65 12.54
N PHE A 5 -3.96 2.12 12.41
CA PHE A 5 -4.28 3.25 11.51
C PHE A 5 -4.72 4.49 12.32
N GLY A 6 -4.73 4.40 13.65
CA GLY A 6 -5.59 5.22 14.50
C GLY A 6 -5.14 6.64 14.84
N ALA A 7 -4.06 7.17 14.26
CA ALA A 7 -3.63 8.54 14.63
C ALA A 7 -2.96 9.33 13.51
N MET A 8 -2.19 8.68 12.64
CA MET A 8 -1.43 9.38 11.61
C MET A 8 -2.18 9.39 10.27
N GLU A 9 -3.43 9.87 10.22
CA GLU A 9 -4.08 10.25 8.93
C GLU A 9 -5.50 10.82 8.97
N VAL A 10 -6.07 11.12 10.14
CA VAL A 10 -7.44 11.69 10.18
C VAL A 10 -7.49 13.09 9.54
N GLU A 11 -6.41 13.87 9.61
CA GLU A 11 -6.39 15.23 9.04
C GLU A 11 -6.37 15.27 7.51
N HIS A 12 -5.78 14.28 6.84
CA HIS A 12 -5.71 14.24 5.38
C HIS A 12 -7.02 13.79 4.74
N TYR A 13 -7.80 12.94 5.41
CA TYR A 13 -9.09 12.49 4.91
C TYR A 13 -10.14 13.62 4.85
N ALA A 14 -10.06 14.59 5.77
CA ALA A 14 -10.98 15.73 5.80
C ALA A 14 -10.78 16.72 4.63
N LYS A 15 -9.60 16.72 3.98
CA LYS A 15 -9.26 17.59 2.85
C LYS A 15 -9.19 16.87 1.49
N GLY A 16 -9.38 15.55 1.49
CA GLY A 16 -9.11 14.72 0.32
C GLY A 16 -7.60 14.54 0.09
N VAL A 17 -7.20 13.35 -0.35
CA VAL A 17 -5.80 13.05 -0.67
C VAL A 17 -5.67 12.92 -2.19
N LEU A 18 -4.74 13.67 -2.77
CA LEU A 18 -4.39 13.52 -4.17
C LEU A 18 -3.47 12.30 -4.32
N LEU A 19 -3.95 11.31 -5.04
CA LEU A 19 -3.15 10.14 -5.43
C LEU A 19 -2.44 10.44 -6.74
N GLU A 20 -1.12 10.26 -6.76
CA GLU A 20 -0.30 10.50 -7.95
C GLU A 20 0.15 9.18 -8.58
N PRO A 21 0.33 9.09 -9.90
CA PRO A 21 0.92 7.91 -10.52
C PRO A 21 2.31 7.61 -9.93
N PHE A 22 2.56 6.35 -9.59
CA PHE A 22 3.88 5.94 -9.14
C PHE A 22 4.81 5.73 -10.34
N LEU A 23 5.59 6.76 -10.67
CA LEU A 23 6.44 6.81 -11.88
C LEU A 23 7.53 5.73 -11.94
N HIS A 24 7.92 5.16 -10.80
CA HIS A 24 8.93 4.11 -10.73
C HIS A 24 8.35 2.70 -10.90
N GLN A 25 7.16 2.59 -11.50
CA GLN A 25 6.58 1.29 -11.85
C GLN A 25 7.37 0.66 -13.01
N VAL A 26 8.04 -0.45 -12.71
CA VAL A 26 8.87 -1.20 -13.68
C VAL A 26 8.16 -2.39 -14.31
N GLY A 27 6.88 -2.64 -13.99
CA GLY A 27 6.09 -3.72 -14.57
C GLY A 27 4.67 -3.85 -13.99
N GLY A 28 3.88 -4.78 -14.53
CA GLY A 28 2.50 -5.07 -14.12
C GLY A 28 1.42 -4.24 -14.83
N HIS A 29 0.20 -4.77 -14.90
CA HIS A 29 -0.95 -4.13 -15.54
C HIS A 29 -1.80 -3.28 -14.58
N SER A 30 -1.62 -3.46 -13.28
CA SER A 30 -2.36 -2.72 -12.26
C SER A 30 -1.76 -1.32 -12.07
N CYS A 31 -2.62 -0.32 -11.99
CA CYS A 31 -2.22 1.04 -11.63
C CYS A 31 -1.65 1.06 -10.21
N VAL A 32 -0.47 1.63 -10.03
CA VAL A 32 0.09 1.90 -8.71
C VAL A 32 0.08 3.41 -8.48
N LEU A 33 -0.48 3.82 -7.35
CA LEU A 33 -0.64 5.21 -6.99
C LEU A 33 0.15 5.50 -5.71
N ARG A 34 0.86 6.63 -5.68
CA ARG A 34 1.53 7.14 -4.49
C ARG A 34 0.53 7.89 -3.63
N PHE A 35 0.45 7.47 -2.37
CA PHE A 35 -0.39 8.12 -1.36
C PHE A 35 0.43 9.07 -0.47
N ASN A 36 1.67 8.68 -0.14
CA ASN A 36 2.69 9.55 0.42
C ASN A 36 4.08 8.99 0.08
N ASP A 37 5.15 9.65 0.51
CA ASP A 37 6.53 9.25 0.17
C ASP A 37 6.92 7.83 0.59
N LYS A 38 6.19 7.24 1.55
CA LYS A 38 6.48 5.90 2.09
C LYS A 38 5.36 4.90 1.83
N THR A 39 4.31 5.28 1.11
CA THR A 39 3.10 4.46 0.96
C THR A 39 2.54 4.58 -0.43
N ILE A 40 2.33 3.42 -1.04
CA ILE A 40 1.61 3.29 -2.31
C ILE A 40 0.30 2.56 -2.06
N CYS A 41 -0.68 2.82 -2.90
CA CYS A 41 -1.86 2.01 -3.04
C CYS A 41 -1.95 1.41 -4.44
N LYS A 42 -2.52 0.22 -4.52
CA LYS A 42 -2.78 -0.52 -5.75
C LYS A 42 -4.18 -1.14 -5.68
N PRO A 43 -4.82 -1.50 -6.79
CA PRO A 43 -6.05 -2.27 -6.78
C PRO A 43 -5.95 -3.48 -5.83
N LEU A 44 -7.02 -3.74 -5.08
CA LEU A 44 -7.10 -4.89 -4.20
C LEU A 44 -7.00 -6.17 -5.04
N ILE A 45 -5.93 -6.93 -4.82
CA ILE A 45 -5.77 -8.27 -5.39
C ILE A 45 -5.94 -9.25 -4.24
N GLN A 46 -7.05 -10.00 -4.24
CA GLN A 46 -7.41 -10.87 -3.13
C GLN A 46 -6.33 -11.89 -2.76
N ARG A 47 -5.60 -12.40 -3.77
CA ARG A 47 -4.45 -13.29 -3.54
C ARG A 47 -3.32 -12.62 -2.78
N GLU A 48 -3.03 -11.36 -3.07
CA GLU A 48 -2.00 -10.60 -2.35
C GLU A 48 -2.47 -10.21 -0.95
N HIS A 49 -3.73 -9.84 -0.80
CA HIS A 49 -4.33 -9.56 0.51
C HIS A 49 -4.13 -10.75 1.47
N LEU A 50 -4.51 -11.96 1.02
CA LEU A 50 -4.31 -13.18 1.79
C LEU A 50 -2.84 -13.44 2.09
N PHE A 51 -1.93 -13.17 1.15
CA PHE A 51 -0.49 -13.30 1.39
C PHE A 51 -0.01 -12.39 2.52
N TYR A 52 -0.44 -11.12 2.54
CA TYR A 52 -0.08 -10.18 3.61
C TYR A 52 -0.74 -10.51 4.96
N GLU A 53 -1.98 -11.00 4.96
CA GLU A 53 -2.67 -11.43 6.18
C GLU A 53 -2.04 -12.66 6.83
N THR A 54 -1.55 -13.59 6.01
CA THR A 54 -0.96 -14.86 6.46
C THR A 54 0.56 -14.81 6.56
N LEU A 55 1.15 -13.63 6.42
CA LEU A 55 2.59 -13.46 6.30
C LEU A 55 3.34 -13.85 7.60
N PRO A 56 4.26 -14.85 7.55
CA PRO A 56 5.10 -15.20 8.68
C PRO A 56 5.96 -14.03 9.17
N ALA A 57 6.21 -13.97 10.48
CA ALA A 57 6.94 -12.86 11.11
C ALA A 57 8.38 -12.75 10.59
N GLU A 58 8.98 -13.89 10.24
CA GLU A 58 10.36 -14.04 9.80
C GLU A 58 10.63 -13.29 8.48
N ILE A 59 9.64 -13.27 7.58
CA ILE A 59 9.76 -12.66 6.26
C ILE A 59 9.17 -11.25 6.18
N ARG A 60 8.48 -10.79 7.23
CA ARG A 60 7.85 -9.46 7.28
C ARG A 60 8.84 -8.32 7.04
N LYS A 61 10.06 -8.43 7.54
CA LYS A 61 11.14 -7.45 7.32
C LYS A 61 11.66 -7.40 5.87
N PHE A 62 11.38 -8.42 5.07
CA PHE A 62 11.83 -8.53 3.67
C PHE A 62 10.71 -8.26 2.66
N THR A 63 9.52 -7.90 3.14
CA THR A 63 8.35 -7.63 2.30
C THR A 63 7.88 -6.19 2.54
N PRO A 64 7.13 -5.60 1.59
CA PRO A 64 6.41 -4.36 1.84
C PRO A 64 5.57 -4.50 3.12
N GLN A 65 5.60 -3.49 3.98
CA GLN A 65 4.73 -3.44 5.15
C GLN A 65 3.29 -3.21 4.68
N TYR A 66 2.43 -4.20 4.92
CA TYR A 66 1.00 -4.07 4.72
C TYR A 66 0.42 -3.07 5.71
N LYS A 67 -0.21 -2.02 5.20
CA LYS A 67 -0.84 -0.98 6.02
C LYS A 67 -2.34 -1.21 6.15
N GLY A 68 -2.98 -1.75 5.11
CA GLY A 68 -4.38 -2.18 5.15
C GLY A 68 -5.06 -2.06 3.79
N THR A 69 -6.39 -2.13 3.78
CA THR A 69 -7.23 -1.96 2.60
C THR A 69 -8.22 -0.83 2.78
N PHE A 70 -8.71 -0.33 1.65
CA PHE A 70 -9.71 0.72 1.59
C PHE A 70 -10.69 0.42 0.46
N SER A 71 -11.98 0.57 0.74
CA SER A 71 -13.05 0.43 -0.24
C SER A 71 -13.90 1.70 -0.24
N LEU A 72 -13.93 2.40 -1.38
CA LEU A 72 -14.83 3.53 -1.62
C LEU A 72 -15.54 3.36 -2.95
N LEU A 73 -16.87 3.51 -2.93
CA LEU A 73 -17.72 3.41 -4.12
C LEU A 73 -17.47 2.09 -4.86
N SER A 74 -16.68 2.13 -5.93
CA SER A 74 -16.31 0.99 -6.78
C SER A 74 -14.79 0.70 -6.81
N MET A 75 -14.02 1.37 -5.95
CA MET A 75 -12.56 1.24 -5.88
C MET A 75 -12.16 0.53 -4.59
N GLU A 76 -11.51 -0.62 -4.74
CA GLU A 76 -10.85 -1.33 -3.65
C GLU A 76 -9.35 -1.22 -3.83
N ALA A 77 -8.64 -0.83 -2.77
CA ALA A 77 -7.21 -0.60 -2.81
C ALA A 77 -6.50 -1.22 -1.61
N THR A 78 -5.29 -1.74 -1.86
CA THR A 78 -4.35 -2.23 -0.85
C THR A 78 -3.24 -1.21 -0.68
N PHE A 79 -2.95 -0.85 0.57
CA PHE A 79 -1.89 0.08 0.96
C PHE A 79 -0.70 -0.70 1.50
N ILE A 80 0.46 -0.47 0.89
CA ILE A 80 1.73 -1.08 1.29
C ILE A 80 2.83 -0.03 1.35
N SER A 81 3.85 -0.26 2.18
CA SER A 81 5.02 0.61 2.17
C SER A 81 5.76 0.51 0.84
N THR A 82 6.33 1.62 0.39
CA THR A 82 7.36 1.58 -0.66
C THR A 82 8.53 0.72 -0.18
N VAL A 83 8.92 -0.31 -0.94
CA VAL A 83 10.12 -1.10 -0.62
C VAL A 83 11.31 -0.34 -1.17
N SER A 84 12.22 0.12 -0.32
CA SER A 84 13.48 0.75 -0.75
C SER A 84 14.48 -0.22 -1.43
N GLY A 85 14.00 -1.31 -2.04
CA GLY A 85 14.85 -2.36 -2.63
C GLY A 85 14.17 -3.32 -3.61
N ILE A 86 12.91 -3.08 -4.02
CA ILE A 86 12.33 -3.69 -5.23
C ILE A 86 12.24 -2.65 -6.38
N LEU A 87 12.55 -1.38 -6.09
CA LEU A 87 13.14 -0.51 -7.13
C LEU A 87 14.55 -1.02 -7.37
N CYS A 88 14.80 -1.50 -8.58
CA CYS A 88 16.12 -1.89 -9.06
C CYS A 88 17.19 -0.90 -8.57
N SER A 89 18.23 -1.42 -7.93
CA SER A 89 19.55 -0.79 -7.94
C SER A 89 19.91 -0.41 -9.39
N PRO A 90 20.62 0.71 -9.61
CA PRO A 90 20.93 1.22 -10.95
C PRO A 90 21.61 0.20 -11.87
#